data_AF-A0A5K1BYC7-F1
#
_entry.id   AF-A0A5K1BYC7-F1
#
_cell.length_a   1.000
_cell.length_b   1.000
_cell.length_c   1.000
_cell.angle_alpha   90.00
_cell.angle_beta   90.00
_cell.angle_gamma   90.00
#
_symmetry.space_group_name_H-M   'P 1'
#
loop_
_entity.id
_entity.type
_entity.pdbx_description
1 polymer ?
#
loop_
_entity_poly.entity_id
_entity_poly.type
_entity_poly.pdbx_seq_one_letter_code
_entity_poly.pdbx_strand_id
1 'polypeptide(L)'
;YASMAPSSSTGNAPKNGEGVSQKKMPSMGFPKFSREDLLSWGFKAEQFFDCQCIPTKQIIALAAVRLEGAAIRWYQWLVVQQGKPDWGTFVQALTD
;
A
#
# COMPACT_ATOMS: atom_id res chain seq x y z
N TYR A 1 54.13 25.79 -44.86
CA TYR A 1 53.73 24.39 -45.12
C TYR A 1 53.47 23.72 -43.77
N ALA A 2 52.24 23.26 -43.56
CA ALA A 2 51.68 22.42 -42.49
C ALA A 2 52.21 22.52 -41.03
N SER A 3 51.31 22.80 -40.08
CA SER A 3 51.09 21.90 -38.92
C SER A 3 49.77 22.15 -38.22
N MET A 4 49.13 21.04 -37.86
CA MET A 4 47.78 20.85 -37.36
C MET A 4 47.61 21.20 -35.86
N ALA A 5 46.34 21.25 -35.46
CA ALA A 5 45.74 21.64 -34.17
C ALA A 5 46.20 20.85 -32.92
N PRO A 6 45.67 21.18 -31.71
CA PRO A 6 44.47 20.47 -31.29
C PRO A 6 43.39 21.28 -30.52
N SER A 7 42.26 20.61 -30.42
CA SER A 7 40.89 20.96 -30.02
C SER A 7 40.65 21.32 -28.54
N SER A 8 39.47 21.92 -28.29
CA SER A 8 38.47 21.71 -27.19
C SER A 8 37.70 23.04 -27.00
N SER A 9 36.38 23.18 -26.88
CA SER A 9 35.32 22.34 -26.33
C SER A 9 34.00 22.65 -27.05
N THR A 10 33.30 21.63 -27.55
CA THR A 10 32.11 21.03 -26.93
C THR A 10 30.90 21.98 -26.81
N GLY A 11 30.18 22.16 -27.91
CA GLY A 11 28.78 22.59 -27.89
C GLY A 11 27.87 21.36 -28.04
N ASN A 12 27.22 20.96 -26.95
CA ASN A 12 26.34 19.78 -26.90
C ASN A 12 25.07 19.97 -27.74
N ALA A 13 24.73 18.92 -28.49
CA ALA A 13 23.52 18.75 -29.29
C ALA A 13 22.23 18.75 -28.43
N PRO A 14 21.08 19.14 -28.99
CA PRO A 14 19.80 19.06 -28.31
C PRO A 14 19.29 17.61 -28.21
N LYS A 15 18.62 17.39 -27.08
CA LYS A 15 18.25 16.09 -26.51
C LYS A 15 17.11 15.43 -27.28
N ASN A 16 17.37 14.26 -27.86
CA ASN A 16 16.35 13.25 -28.08
C ASN A 16 16.41 12.27 -26.91
N GLY A 17 15.26 11.95 -26.33
CA GLY A 17 15.17 11.12 -25.14
C GLY A 17 13.72 11.02 -24.69
N GLU A 18 12.90 10.52 -25.61
CA GLU A 18 11.82 9.57 -25.35
C GLU A 18 11.26 9.63 -23.93
N GLY A 19 10.12 10.32 -23.81
CA GLY A 19 9.23 10.17 -22.67
C GLY A 19 8.78 8.73 -22.59
N VAL A 20 9.56 7.91 -21.88
CA VAL A 20 9.12 6.60 -21.46
C VAL A 20 7.91 6.87 -20.57
N SER A 21 6.73 6.63 -21.14
CA SER A 21 5.53 6.44 -20.36
C SER A 21 5.83 5.24 -19.48
N GLN A 22 6.39 5.51 -18.29
CA GLN A 22 6.47 4.56 -17.21
C GLN A 22 5.01 4.24 -16.91
N LYS A 23 4.52 3.19 -17.59
CA LYS A 23 3.28 2.51 -17.30
C LYS A 23 3.40 2.16 -15.83
N LYS A 24 2.85 3.02 -14.96
CA LYS A 24 2.84 2.77 -13.53
C LYS A 24 2.06 1.48 -13.39
N MET A 25 2.80 0.39 -13.16
CA MET A 25 2.24 -0.85 -12.66
C MET A 25 1.29 -0.42 -11.54
N PRO A 26 0.01 -0.81 -11.54
CA PRO A 26 -0.86 -0.50 -10.42
C PRO A 26 -0.16 -1.12 -9.21
N SER A 27 0.39 -0.27 -8.36
CA SER A 27 0.92 -0.69 -7.09
C SER A 27 -0.24 -1.45 -6.47
N MET A 28 -0.06 -2.74 -6.24
CA MET A 28 -0.92 -3.53 -5.38
C MET A 28 -0.65 -3.04 -3.95
N GLY A 29 -0.80 -1.74 -3.73
CA GLY A 29 -0.79 -1.09 -2.46
C GLY A 29 -2.02 -1.62 -1.75
N PHE A 30 -1.78 -2.28 -0.64
CA PHE A 30 -2.83 -2.69 0.27
C PHE A 30 -3.83 -1.54 0.43
N PRO A 31 -5.14 -1.79 0.23
CA PRO A 31 -6.14 -0.75 0.27
C PRO A 31 -6.12 -0.08 1.64
N LYS A 32 -6.11 1.26 1.65
CA LYS A 32 -6.32 2.03 2.87
C LYS A 32 -7.70 1.71 3.41
N PHE A 33 -7.82 1.66 4.73
CA PHE A 33 -9.11 1.53 5.38
C PHE A 33 -9.92 2.81 5.15
N SER A 34 -11.06 2.65 4.47
CA SER A 34 -12.07 3.70 4.30
C SER A 34 -13.40 3.18 4.85
N ARG A 35 -14.11 4.02 5.62
CA ARG A 35 -15.39 3.63 6.23
C ARG A 35 -16.51 3.44 5.19
N GLU A 36 -16.38 4.10 4.04
CA GLU A 36 -17.32 4.01 2.91
C GLU A 36 -17.19 2.69 2.12
N ASP A 37 -16.00 2.09 2.11
CA ASP A 37 -15.70 0.85 1.37
C ASP A 37 -15.35 -0.30 2.32
N LEU A 38 -15.89 -0.29 3.54
CA LEU A 38 -15.48 -1.21 4.60
C LEU A 38 -15.77 -2.68 4.24
N LEU A 39 -16.89 -2.92 3.55
CA LEU A 39 -17.28 -4.23 3.02
C LEU A 39 -16.30 -4.72 1.94
N SER A 40 -15.96 -3.86 0.99
CA SER A 40 -15.02 -4.16 -0.09
C SER A 40 -13.59 -4.32 0.43
N TRP A 41 -13.23 -3.57 1.47
CA TRP A 41 -11.95 -3.67 2.16
C TRP A 41 -11.84 -4.99 2.93
N GLY A 42 -12.87 -5.38 3.69
CA GLY A 42 -12.94 -6.64 4.41
C GLY A 42 -12.78 -7.84 3.47
N PHE A 43 -13.54 -7.87 2.37
CA PHE A 43 -13.44 -8.93 1.37
C PHE A 43 -12.04 -8.99 0.72
N LYS A 44 -11.46 -7.83 0.39
CA LYS A 44 -10.10 -7.77 -0.21
C LYS A 44 -9.02 -8.18 0.79
N ALA A 45 -9.22 -7.89 2.07
CA ALA A 45 -8.35 -8.35 3.15
C ALA A 45 -8.44 -9.88 3.28
N GLU A 46 -9.65 -10.45 3.30
CA GLU A 46 -9.87 -11.92 3.30
C GLU A 46 -9.16 -12.62 2.14
N GLN A 47 -9.37 -12.13 0.91
CA GLN A 47 -8.69 -12.67 -0.27
C GLN A 47 -7.17 -12.58 -0.14
N PHE A 48 -6.65 -11.50 0.46
CA PHE A 48 -5.21 -11.37 0.71
C PHE A 48 -4.71 -12.39 1.74
N PHE A 49 -5.45 -12.63 2.83
CA PHE A 49 -5.06 -13.58 3.87
C PHE A 49 -5.08 -15.02 3.37
N ASP A 50 -6.11 -15.39 2.60
CA ASP A 50 -6.24 -16.72 1.99
C ASP A 50 -5.10 -16.98 1.00
N CYS A 51 -4.79 -15.99 0.14
CA CYS A 51 -3.69 -16.11 -0.81
C CYS A 51 -2.32 -16.22 -0.15
N GLN A 52 -2.16 -15.69 1.07
CA GLN A 52 -0.89 -15.64 1.79
C GLN A 52 -0.80 -16.67 2.92
N CYS A 53 -1.81 -17.54 3.08
CA CYS A 53 -1.94 -18.51 4.17
C CYS A 53 -1.67 -17.88 5.56
N ILE A 54 -2.15 -16.66 5.80
CA ILE A 54 -1.88 -15.96 7.06
C ILE A 54 -2.77 -16.58 8.15
N PRO A 55 -2.19 -17.04 9.27
CA PRO A 55 -2.97 -17.63 10.35
C PRO A 55 -3.85 -16.57 11.03
N THR A 56 -5.07 -16.93 11.42
CA THR A 56 -6.11 -16.03 11.97
C THR A 56 -5.62 -15.10 13.08
N LYS A 57 -4.67 -15.58 13.90
CA LYS A 57 -4.05 -14.79 14.98
C LYS A 57 -3.21 -13.59 14.50
N GLN A 58 -2.66 -13.68 13.28
CA GLN A 58 -1.89 -12.61 12.64
C GLN A 58 -2.77 -11.73 11.75
N ILE A 59 -3.86 -12.27 11.21
CA ILE A 59 -4.82 -11.54 10.36
C ILE A 59 -5.30 -10.26 11.06
N ILE A 60 -5.72 -10.37 12.32
CA ILE A 60 -6.18 -9.26 13.14
C ILE A 60 -5.09 -8.20 13.33
N ALA A 61 -3.85 -8.62 13.59
CA ALA A 61 -2.73 -7.69 13.75
C ALA A 61 -2.43 -6.96 12.43
N LEU A 62 -2.47 -7.67 11.31
CA LEU A 62 -2.25 -7.10 9.98
C LEU A 62 -3.36 -6.11 9.60
N ALA A 63 -4.62 -6.46 9.89
CA ALA A 63 -5.77 -5.61 9.69
C ALA A 63 -5.70 -4.33 10.54
N ALA A 64 -5.32 -4.47 11.82
CA ALA A 64 -5.13 -3.34 12.72
C ALA A 64 -4.06 -2.37 12.21
N VAL A 65 -2.97 -2.85 11.61
CA VAL A 65 -1.92 -2.00 11.01
C VAL A 65 -2.44 -1.16 9.84
N ARG A 66 -3.56 -1.55 9.22
CA ARG A 66 -4.21 -0.80 8.13
C ARG A 66 -5.27 0.18 8.60
N LEU A 67 -5.67 0.10 9.88
CA LEU A 67 -6.57 1.08 10.47
C LEU A 67 -5.80 2.37 10.73
N GLU A 68 -6.36 3.49 10.30
CA GLU A 68 -5.80 4.82 10.54
C GLU A 68 -6.83 5.73 11.23
N GLY A 69 -6.35 6.80 11.86
CA GLY A 69 -7.20 7.85 12.43
C GLY A 69 -8.09 7.37 13.58
N ALA A 70 -9.41 7.45 13.41
CA ALA A 70 -10.38 7.04 14.43
C ALA A 70 -10.49 5.51 14.57
N ALA A 71 -10.24 4.76 13.49
CA ALA A 71 -10.44 3.31 13.47
C ALA A 71 -9.41 2.57 14.33
N ILE A 72 -8.14 3.01 14.32
CA ILE A 72 -7.12 2.40 15.17
C ILE A 72 -7.37 2.69 16.67
N ARG A 73 -7.93 3.85 17.01
CA ARG A 73 -8.30 4.18 18.40
C ARG A 73 -9.47 3.32 18.88
N TRP A 74 -10.47 3.11 18.03
CA TRP A 74 -11.56 2.19 18.30
C TRP A 74 -11.04 0.76 18.50
N TYR A 75 -10.12 0.29 17.65
CA TYR A 75 -9.53 -1.03 17.81
C TYR A 75 -8.71 -1.17 19.10
N GLN A 76 -7.95 -0.15 19.49
CA GLN A 76 -7.27 -0.12 20.79
C GLN A 76 -8.26 -0.24 21.95
N TRP A 77 -9.38 0.51 21.91
CA TRP A 77 -10.44 0.40 22.91
C TRP A 77 -11.06 -0.99 22.93
N LEU A 78 -11.38 -1.56 21.76
CA LEU A 78 -11.96 -2.90 21.64
C LEU A 78 -11.05 -3.97 22.26
N VAL A 79 -9.74 -3.89 22.01
CA VAL A 79 -8.76 -4.82 22.59
C VAL A 79 -8.66 -4.68 24.11
N VAL A 80 -8.79 -3.46 24.64
CA VAL A 80 -8.78 -3.22 26.10
C VAL A 80 -10.06 -3.71 26.76
N GLN A 81 -11.22 -3.54 26.11
CA GLN A 81 -12.51 -3.92 26.69
C GLN A 81 -12.83 -5.41 26.55
N GLN A 82 -12.55 -5.99 25.39
CA GLN A 82 -12.98 -7.36 25.03
C GLN A 82 -11.82 -8.32 24.78
N GLY A 83 -10.57 -7.84 24.81
CA GLY A 83 -9.42 -8.63 24.38
C GLY A 83 -9.28 -8.68 22.86
N LYS A 84 -8.36 -9.49 22.34
CA LYS A 84 -8.16 -9.66 20.89
C LYS A 84 -9.40 -10.34 20.29
N PRO A 85 -10.18 -9.66 19.42
CA PRO A 85 -11.31 -10.29 18.75
C PRO A 85 -10.84 -11.27 17.68
N ASP A 86 -11.67 -12.24 17.35
CA ASP A 86 -11.53 -13.05 16.13
C ASP A 86 -11.90 -12.23 14.89
N TRP A 87 -11.48 -12.70 13.72
CA TRP A 87 -11.69 -11.99 12.45
C TRP A 87 -13.17 -11.66 12.19
N GLY A 88 -14.06 -12.62 12.41
CA GLY A 88 -15.51 -12.41 12.25
C GLY A 88 -16.05 -11.31 13.18
N THR A 89 -15.66 -11.34 14.46
CA THR A 89 -16.05 -10.31 15.43
C THR A 89 -15.47 -8.94 15.07
N PHE A 90 -14.24 -8.89 14.57
CA PHE A 90 -13.61 -7.65 14.14
C PHE A 90 -14.34 -7.02 12.94
N VAL A 91 -14.65 -7.80 11.91
CA VAL A 91 -15.40 -7.31 10.74
C VAL A 91 -16.81 -6.89 11.15
N GLN A 92 -17.50 -7.68 11.98
CA GLN A 92 -18.83 -7.35 12.46
C GLN A 92 -18.84 -6.05 13.26
N ALA A 93 -17.89 -5.87 14.18
CA ALA A 93 -17.81 -4.68 15.02
C ALA A 93 -17.35 -3.42 14.24
N LEU A 94 -16.80 -3.57 13.03
CA LEU A 94 -16.55 -2.45 12.11
C LEU A 94 -17.78 -2.08 11.26
N THR A 95 -18.74 -2.98 11.15
CA THR A 95 -19.95 -2.82 10.33
C THR A 95 -21.16 -2.36 11.16
N ASP A 96 -21.13 -2.59 12.48
CA ASP A 96 -22.06 -2.06 13.49
C ASP A 96 -21.80 -0.56 13.79
#